data_AF-A0A8J1ZAC8-F1
#
_entry.id   AF-A0A8J1ZAC8-F1
#
_cell.length_a   1.000
_cell.length_b   1.000
_cell.length_c   1.000
_cell.angle_alpha   90.00
_cell.angle_beta   90.00
_cell.angle_gamma   90.00
#
_symmetry.space_group_name_H-M   'P 1'
#
loop_
_entity.id
_entity.type
_entity.pdbx_description
1 polymer ?
#
loop_
_entity_poly.entity_id
_entity_poly.type
_entity_poly.pdbx_seq_one_letter_code
_entity_poly.pdbx_strand_id
1 'polypeptide(L)'
;MAATARSADECKEFFDSEEEMNRKVDFLVQALKASKFAVAFTGAGISTAAGIADFRSGMGTVLSTGFGKWEKDANAKKPLKEQMERAVKAKTTQVQNAFPTYTHMA
;
A
#
# COMPACT_ATOMS: atom_id res chain seq x y z
N MET A 1 18.44 5.20 3.15
CA MET A 1 17.11 4.55 2.98
C MET A 1 16.65 4.48 1.53
N ALA A 2 16.96 5.44 0.64
CA ALA A 2 16.70 5.26 -0.80
C ALA A 2 17.37 3.99 -1.38
N ALA A 3 18.50 3.57 -0.83
CA ALA A 3 19.19 2.31 -1.17
C ALA A 3 18.42 1.03 -0.79
N THR A 4 17.29 1.13 -0.07
CA THR A 4 16.41 -0.02 0.24
C THR A 4 15.15 -0.04 -0.63
N ALA A 5 15.08 0.82 -1.66
CA ALA A 5 14.09 0.66 -2.72
C ALA A 5 14.25 -0.72 -3.35
N ARG A 6 13.11 -1.36 -3.62
CA ARG A 6 13.04 -2.74 -4.08
C ARG A 6 12.95 -2.78 -5.60
N SER A 7 13.24 -3.92 -6.21
CA SER A 7 13.12 -4.06 -7.66
C SER A 7 11.66 -3.88 -8.11
N ALA A 8 11.46 -3.56 -9.40
CA ALA A 8 10.11 -3.44 -9.94
C ALA A 8 9.29 -4.73 -9.77
N ASP A 9 9.95 -5.89 -9.84
CA ASP A 9 9.32 -7.21 -9.65
C ASP A 9 8.91 -7.43 -8.19
N GLU A 10 9.74 -6.97 -7.23
CA GLU A 10 9.41 -7.04 -5.80
C GLU A 10 8.27 -6.07 -5.40
N CYS A 11 8.10 -4.97 -6.13
CA CYS A 11 7.04 -3.99 -5.92
C CYS A 11 5.77 -4.26 -6.74
N LYS A 12 5.68 -5.39 -7.43
CA LYS A 12 4.51 -5.77 -8.23
C LYS A 12 3.32 -6.05 -7.32
N GLU A 13 2.19 -5.42 -7.63
CA GLU A 13 0.92 -5.68 -6.95
C GLU A 13 0.22 -6.91 -7.55
N PHE A 14 -0.36 -7.73 -6.68
CA PHE A 14 -1.10 -8.93 -7.05
C PHE A 14 -2.54 -8.80 -6.59
N PHE A 15 -3.47 -9.15 -7.46
CA PHE A 15 -4.91 -9.09 -7.21
C PHE A 15 -5.48 -10.49 -7.41
N ASP A 16 -5.97 -11.09 -6.33
CA ASP A 16 -6.65 -12.39 -6.37
C ASP A 16 -8.00 -12.28 -7.09
N SER A 17 -8.51 -13.39 -7.63
CA SER A 17 -9.89 -13.45 -8.12
C SER A 17 -10.89 -13.31 -6.96
N GLU A 18 -12.15 -12.97 -7.27
CA GLU A 18 -13.20 -12.91 -6.25
C GLU A 18 -13.39 -14.26 -5.53
N GLU A 19 -13.31 -15.38 -6.26
CA GLU A 19 -13.41 -16.70 -5.63
C GLU A 19 -12.23 -17.00 -4.72
N GLU A 20 -11.01 -16.66 -5.14
CA GLU A 20 -9.80 -16.86 -4.32
C GLU A 20 -9.82 -15.99 -3.07
N MET A 21 -10.23 -14.72 -3.21
CA MET A 21 -10.38 -13.78 -2.10
C MET A 21 -11.37 -14.32 -1.06
N ASN A 22 -12.56 -14.72 -1.48
CA ASN A 22 -13.59 -15.26 -0.57
C ASN A 22 -13.09 -16.51 0.17
N ARG A 23 -12.41 -17.43 -0.53
CA ARG A 23 -11.82 -18.62 0.11
C ARG A 23 -10.77 -18.27 1.17
N LYS A 24 -9.88 -17.31 0.88
CA LYS A 24 -8.84 -16.86 1.82
C LYS A 24 -9.45 -16.15 3.04
N VAL A 25 -10.49 -15.35 2.84
CA VAL A 25 -11.23 -14.68 3.91
C VAL A 25 -11.93 -15.70 4.81
N ASP A 26 -12.62 -16.70 4.25
CA ASP A 26 -13.28 -17.75 5.04
C ASP A 26 -12.27 -18.54 5.89
N PHE A 27 -11.12 -18.87 5.32
CA PHE A 27 -10.02 -19.52 6.05
C PHE A 27 -9.52 -18.65 7.21
N LEU A 28 -9.30 -17.35 6.98
CA LEU A 28 -8.89 -16.41 8.02
C LEU A 28 -9.93 -16.32 9.14
N VAL A 29 -11.21 -16.25 8.82
CA VAL A 29 -12.32 -16.20 9.80
C VAL A 29 -12.33 -17.46 10.67
N GLN A 30 -12.14 -18.63 10.08
CA GLN A 30 -12.05 -19.89 10.84
C GLN A 30 -10.84 -19.91 11.77
N ALA A 31 -9.67 -19.48 11.29
CA ALA A 31 -8.45 -19.40 12.08
C ALA A 31 -8.60 -18.42 13.27
N LEU A 32 -9.22 -17.26 13.04
CA LEU A 32 -9.49 -16.28 14.09
C LEU A 32 -10.45 -16.84 15.15
N LYS A 33 -11.55 -17.50 14.76
CA LYS A 33 -12.51 -18.12 15.68
C LYS A 33 -11.90 -19.26 16.50
N ALA A 34 -10.97 -20.01 15.93
CA ALA A 34 -10.28 -21.10 16.62
C ALA A 34 -9.14 -20.63 17.54
N SER A 35 -8.67 -19.38 17.37
CA SER A 35 -7.53 -18.84 18.11
C SER A 35 -7.95 -18.39 19.52
N LYS A 36 -7.15 -18.77 20.53
CA LYS A 36 -7.32 -18.27 21.91
C LYS A 36 -6.85 -16.82 22.07
N PHE A 37 -5.82 -16.45 21.30
CA PHE A 37 -5.22 -15.12 21.31
C PHE A 37 -4.88 -14.75 19.86
N ALA A 38 -5.40 -13.63 19.39
CA ALA A 38 -5.12 -13.09 18.06
C ALA A 38 -4.36 -11.78 18.20
N VAL A 39 -3.31 -11.60 17.39
CA VAL A 39 -2.49 -10.38 17.35
C VAL A 39 -2.43 -9.90 15.91
N ALA A 40 -2.79 -8.64 15.67
CA ALA A 40 -2.72 -8.02 14.36
C ALA A 40 -1.48 -7.12 14.26
N PHE A 41 -0.66 -7.34 13.25
CA PHE A 41 0.47 -6.47 12.90
C PHE A 41 0.06 -5.60 11.72
N THR A 42 0.06 -4.28 11.92
CA THR A 42 -0.30 -3.32 10.88
C THR A 42 0.92 -2.54 10.39
N GLY A 43 0.82 -2.05 9.16
CA GLY A 43 1.84 -1.20 8.54
C GLY A 43 1.19 -0.06 7.76
N ALA A 44 1.99 0.72 7.03
CA ALA A 44 1.52 1.91 6.33
C ALA A 44 0.38 1.64 5.31
N GLY A 45 0.27 0.41 4.81
CA GLY A 45 -0.73 0.02 3.81
C GLY A 45 -2.18 0.31 4.23
N ILE A 46 -2.54 0.12 5.51
CA ILE A 46 -3.92 0.33 5.97
C ILE A 46 -4.35 1.80 5.98
N SER A 47 -3.38 2.74 5.91
CA SER A 47 -3.62 4.19 5.92
C SER A 47 -3.64 4.80 4.51
N THR A 48 -3.33 4.01 3.47
CA THR A 48 -3.34 4.47 2.07
C THR A 48 -4.72 4.96 1.64
N ALA A 49 -5.79 4.29 2.08
CA ALA A 49 -7.17 4.72 1.83
C ALA A 49 -7.54 6.04 2.54
N ALA A 50 -6.81 6.44 3.59
CA ALA A 50 -6.96 7.75 4.23
C ALA A 50 -6.18 8.87 3.50
N GLY A 51 -5.50 8.55 2.40
CA GLY A 51 -4.68 9.48 1.64
C GLY A 51 -3.25 9.61 2.17
N ILE A 52 -2.79 8.70 3.03
CA ILE A 52 -1.41 8.69 3.53
C ILE A 52 -0.60 7.68 2.71
N ALA A 53 0.34 8.18 1.90
CA ALA A 53 1.17 7.32 1.07
C ALA A 53 2.05 6.37 1.91
N ASP A 54 2.28 5.18 1.38
CA ASP A 54 3.12 4.17 2.01
C ASP A 54 4.63 4.46 1.75
N PHE A 55 5.48 3.49 2.09
CA PHE A 55 6.92 3.61 1.87
C PHE A 55 7.41 2.94 0.58
N ARG A 56 6.75 1.87 0.11
CA ARG A 56 7.35 0.94 -0.85
C ARG A 56 6.50 0.64 -2.08
N SER A 57 5.31 1.24 -2.23
CA SER A 57 4.53 1.08 -3.46
C SER A 57 5.36 1.50 -4.67
N GLY A 58 5.43 0.60 -5.65
CA GLY A 58 6.21 0.79 -6.86
C GLY A 58 5.61 1.83 -7.80
N MET A 59 6.32 2.09 -8.90
CA MET A 59 5.86 3.03 -9.93
C MET A 59 4.55 2.61 -10.63
N GLY A 60 4.22 1.32 -10.62
CA GLY A 60 3.00 0.79 -11.24
C GLY A 60 1.81 0.66 -10.28
N THR A 61 1.88 1.25 -9.09
CA THR A 61 0.84 1.09 -8.07
C THR A 61 -0.52 1.60 -8.53
N VAL A 62 -1.58 0.87 -8.18
CA VAL A 62 -2.97 1.32 -8.40
C VAL A 62 -3.43 2.34 -7.36
N LEU A 63 -2.63 2.58 -6.31
CA LEU A 63 -3.01 3.44 -5.20
C LEU A 63 -3.12 4.90 -5.61
N SER A 64 -4.20 5.55 -5.16
CA SER A 64 -4.44 6.97 -5.41
C SER A 64 -3.43 7.89 -4.72
N THR A 65 -2.72 7.41 -3.69
CA THR A 65 -1.64 8.12 -2.99
C THR A 65 -0.33 8.21 -3.80
N GLY A 66 -0.27 7.51 -4.94
CA GLY A 66 0.91 7.39 -5.77
C GLY A 66 2.02 6.59 -5.11
N PHE A 67 3.24 6.73 -5.64
CA PHE A 67 4.38 5.89 -5.25
C PHE A 67 4.74 6.04 -3.78
N GLY A 68 5.31 4.95 -3.25
CA GLY A 68 5.85 4.92 -1.90
C GLY A 68 7.03 5.88 -1.75
N LYS A 69 7.25 6.35 -0.52
CA LYS A 69 8.31 7.32 -0.21
C LYS A 69 9.68 6.93 -0.79
N TRP A 70 10.09 5.68 -0.64
CA TRP A 70 11.43 5.25 -1.06
C TRP A 70 11.55 5.11 -2.58
N GLU A 71 10.45 4.75 -3.24
CA GLU A 71 10.38 4.73 -4.71
C GLU A 71 10.46 6.17 -5.26
N LYS A 72 9.79 7.14 -4.61
CA LYS A 72 9.93 8.57 -4.93
C LYS A 72 11.37 9.03 -4.76
N ASP A 73 12.00 8.74 -3.62
CA ASP A 73 13.37 9.16 -3.32
C ASP A 73 14.40 8.54 -4.28
N ALA A 74 14.21 7.28 -4.68
CA ALA A 74 15.09 6.59 -5.62
C ALA A 74 14.98 7.15 -7.05
N ASN A 75 13.76 7.51 -7.48
CA ASN A 75 13.51 8.07 -8.81
C ASN A 75 13.65 9.59 -8.89
N ALA A 76 13.76 10.31 -7.76
CA ALA A 76 13.91 11.76 -7.69
C ALA A 76 15.11 12.30 -8.50
N LYS A 77 16.12 11.46 -8.78
CA LYS A 77 17.31 11.81 -9.57
C LYS A 77 17.16 11.61 -11.09
N LYS A 78 16.07 10.99 -11.56
CA LYS A 78 15.81 10.77 -12.99
C LYS A 78 15.23 12.02 -13.67
N PRO A 79 15.30 12.18 -15.00
CA PRO A 79 14.80 13.38 -15.68
C PRO A 79 13.29 13.60 -15.47
N LEU A 80 12.90 14.86 -15.25
CA LEU A 80 11.52 15.27 -14.91
C LEU A 80 10.45 14.80 -15.92
N LYS A 81 10.78 14.70 -17.22
CA LYS A 81 9.87 14.21 -18.26
C LYS A 81 9.46 12.74 -18.05
N GLU A 82 10.41 11.88 -17.70
CA GLU A 82 10.14 10.46 -17.41
C GLU A 82 9.39 10.26 -16.09
N GLN A 83 9.59 11.17 -15.12
CA GLN A 83 8.83 11.20 -13.88
C GLN A 83 7.36 11.61 -14.12
N MET A 84 7.13 12.64 -14.95
CA MET A 84 5.79 13.20 -15.20
C MET A 84 4.91 12.34 -16.10
N GLU A 85 5.47 11.64 -17.10
CA GLU A 85 4.70 10.72 -17.95
C GLU A 85 4.16 9.52 -17.18
N ARG A 86 4.76 9.18 -16.03
CA ARG A 86 4.48 7.94 -15.28
C ARG A 86 3.86 8.17 -13.90
N ALA A 87 3.87 9.41 -13.40
CA ALA A 87 3.29 9.75 -12.10
C ALA A 87 1.76 9.90 -12.18
N VAL A 88 1.05 8.99 -11.52
CA VAL A 88 -0.37 9.21 -11.18
C VAL A 88 -0.44 10.43 -10.27
N LYS A 89 -1.36 11.37 -10.54
CA LYS A 89 -1.61 12.52 -9.64
C LYS A 89 -2.02 12.00 -8.25
N ALA A 90 -1.06 12.00 -7.34
CA ALA A 90 -1.24 11.50 -5.99
C ALA A 90 -2.25 12.37 -5.21
N LYS A 91 -3.37 11.78 -4.81
CA LYS A 91 -4.32 12.36 -3.87
C LYS A 91 -3.83 12.04 -2.46
N THR A 92 -3.15 13.00 -1.85
CA THR A 92 -2.60 12.84 -0.48
C THR A 92 -3.29 13.77 0.50
N THR A 93 -3.44 13.29 1.73
CA THR A 93 -4.06 14.01 2.85
C THR A 93 -2.99 14.26 3.91
N GLN A 94 -2.99 15.45 4.51
CA GLN A 94 -2.11 15.70 5.66
C GLN A 94 -2.59 14.90 6.87
N VAL A 95 -1.66 14.38 7.67
CA VAL A 95 -1.96 13.43 8.76
C VAL A 95 -3.01 13.97 9.74
N GLN A 96 -2.97 15.26 10.07
CA GLN A 96 -3.93 15.87 10.99
C GLN A 96 -5.37 15.96 10.44
N ASN A 97 -5.54 15.81 9.13
CA ASN A 97 -6.84 15.84 8.45
C ASN A 97 -7.28 14.44 7.99
N ALA A 98 -6.47 13.41 8.24
CA ALA A 98 -6.78 12.04 7.84
C ALA A 98 -7.76 11.40 8.83
N PHE A 99 -8.77 10.71 8.32
CA PHE A 99 -9.71 9.95 9.14
C PHE A 99 -9.31 8.47 9.20
N PRO A 100 -9.60 7.76 10.31
CA PRO A 100 -9.38 6.33 10.41
C PRO A 100 -10.07 5.57 9.26
N THR A 101 -9.37 4.61 8.65
CA THR A 101 -9.96 3.77 7.59
C THR A 101 -10.85 2.68 8.18
N TYR A 102 -11.64 1.99 7.36
CA TYR A 102 -12.44 0.85 7.82
C TYR A 102 -11.62 -0.18 8.62
N THR A 103 -10.40 -0.49 8.17
CA THR A 103 -9.51 -1.42 8.87
C THR A 103 -9.04 -0.91 10.23
N HIS A 104 -8.98 0.41 10.47
CA HIS A 104 -8.67 0.95 11.80
C HIS A 104 -9.86 0.81 12.77
N MET A 105 -11.08 0.73 12.23
CA MET A 105 -12.33 0.74 13.00
C MET A 105 -12.96 -0.64 13.15
N ALA A 106 -12.38 -1.66 12.50
CA ALA A 106 -12.87 -3.03 12.46
C ALA A 106 -12.58 -3.81 13.76
#